data_AF-A0A7E4UXJ1-F1
#
_entry.id   AF-A0A7E4UXJ1-F1
#
_cell.length_a   1.000
_cell.length_b   1.000
_cell.length_c   1.000
_cell.angle_alpha   90.00
_cell.angle_beta   90.00
_cell.angle_gamma   90.00
#
_symmetry.space_group_name_H-M   'P 1'
#
loop_
_entity.id
_entity.type
_entity.pdbx_description
1 polymer ?
#
loop_
_entity_poly.entity_id
_entity_poly.type
_entity_poly.pdbx_seq_one_letter_code
_entity_poly.pdbx_strand_id
1 'polypeptide(L)'
;MSHRKFSAPRHGHMGFTPKKRSKRHLGKVKAFPKDDPSKPVHLTAFVGFKAGMTHILRDVDKPGSKVNKKEVVEAVTVIETPPLVIIGIVGLIDTPRGPRAFKTVWAEHIAEDAKRRYYKNW
;
A
#
# COMPACT_ATOMS: atom_id res chain seq x y z
N MET A 1 -5.83 -23.06 -40.29
CA MET A 1 -6.17 -21.92 -39.41
C MET A 1 -5.90 -20.64 -40.19
N SER A 2 -6.93 -19.92 -40.63
CA SER A 2 -6.73 -18.67 -41.38
C SER A 2 -6.27 -17.55 -40.43
N HIS A 3 -5.50 -16.61 -40.96
CA HIS A 3 -5.11 -15.42 -40.23
C HIS A 3 -6.35 -14.56 -39.89
N ARG A 4 -6.30 -13.88 -38.75
CA ARG A 4 -7.38 -13.01 -38.27
C ARG A 4 -7.69 -11.91 -39.29
N LYS A 5 -8.97 -11.68 -39.61
CA LYS A 5 -9.42 -10.75 -40.66
C LYS A 5 -9.11 -9.27 -40.41
N PHE A 6 -9.27 -8.79 -39.17
CA PHE A 6 -8.97 -7.40 -38.77
C PHE A 6 -8.19 -7.39 -37.46
N SER A 7 -7.15 -6.57 -37.34
CA SER A 7 -6.40 -6.41 -36.08
C SER A 7 -7.25 -5.69 -35.02
N ALA A 8 -7.07 -6.06 -33.76
CA ALA A 8 -7.55 -5.29 -32.61
C ALA A 8 -6.74 -5.68 -31.37
N PRO A 9 -6.72 -4.83 -30.34
CA PRO A 9 -6.02 -5.11 -29.09
C PRO A 9 -6.48 -6.41 -28.42
N ARG A 10 -5.61 -6.98 -27.60
CA ARG A 10 -5.94 -8.14 -26.78
C ARG A 10 -6.87 -7.72 -25.63
N HIS A 11 -7.81 -8.57 -25.24
CA HIS A 11 -8.67 -8.33 -24.09
C HIS A 11 -7.93 -8.55 -22.76
N GLY A 12 -7.92 -7.52 -21.91
CA GLY A 12 -7.33 -7.54 -20.56
C GLY A 12 -5.81 -7.41 -20.54
N HIS A 13 -5.19 -7.50 -19.37
CA HIS A 13 -3.73 -7.38 -19.20
C HIS A 13 -3.14 -8.67 -18.61
N MET A 14 -2.14 -9.27 -19.27
CA MET A 14 -1.58 -10.58 -18.86
C MET A 14 -0.80 -10.53 -17.55
N GLY A 15 -0.21 -9.38 -17.18
CA GLY A 15 0.51 -9.24 -15.91
C GLY A 15 -0.36 -9.30 -14.64
N PHE A 16 -1.69 -9.29 -14.78
CA PHE A 16 -2.63 -9.49 -13.66
C PHE A 16 -3.24 -10.89 -13.64
N THR A 17 -2.67 -11.84 -14.39
CA THR A 17 -3.03 -13.25 -14.29
C THR A 17 -2.11 -13.97 -13.27
N PRO A 18 -2.59 -15.03 -12.61
CA PRO A 18 -3.96 -15.55 -12.61
C PRO A 18 -4.94 -14.64 -11.85
N LYS A 19 -6.16 -14.48 -12.37
CA LYS A 19 -7.25 -13.71 -11.73
C LYS A 19 -7.93 -14.53 -10.63
N LYS A 20 -7.16 -14.91 -9.60
CA LYS A 20 -7.63 -15.66 -8.43
C LYS A 20 -7.75 -14.77 -7.20
N ARG A 21 -8.51 -15.22 -6.19
CA ARG A 21 -8.58 -14.53 -4.90
C ARG A 21 -7.19 -14.44 -4.25
N SER A 22 -6.89 -13.30 -3.64
CA SER A 22 -5.66 -13.14 -2.86
C SER A 22 -5.69 -14.07 -1.64
N LYS A 23 -4.53 -14.61 -1.25
CA LYS A 23 -4.40 -15.39 -0.02
C LYS A 23 -4.41 -14.52 1.24
N ARG A 24 -4.13 -13.21 1.09
CA ARG A 24 -3.97 -12.25 2.18
C ARG A 24 -5.12 -11.24 2.12
N HIS A 25 -5.61 -10.85 3.29
CA HIS A 25 -6.63 -9.82 3.44
C HIS A 25 -6.01 -8.41 3.39
N LEU A 26 -4.89 -8.20 4.08
CA LEU A 26 -4.15 -6.94 4.07
C LEU A 26 -3.25 -6.83 2.83
N GLY A 27 -3.08 -5.59 2.35
CA GLY A 27 -2.14 -5.27 1.28
C GLY A 27 -0.70 -5.65 1.66
N LYS A 28 0.06 -6.18 0.70
CA LYS A 28 1.48 -6.50 0.86
C LYS A 28 2.33 -5.50 0.09
N VAL A 29 3.13 -4.70 0.79
CA VAL A 29 4.21 -3.91 0.18
C VAL A 29 5.30 -4.86 -0.30
N LYS A 30 5.60 -4.84 -1.61
CA LYS A 30 6.63 -5.70 -2.22
C LYS A 30 7.99 -5.03 -2.31
N ALA A 31 8.01 -3.70 -2.37
CA ALA A 31 9.20 -2.87 -2.37
C ALA A 31 8.87 -1.58 -1.61
N PHE A 32 9.76 -1.19 -0.71
CA PHE A 32 9.69 0.09 -0.02
C PHE A 32 10.37 1.18 -0.86
N PRO A 33 10.14 2.48 -0.56
CA PRO A 33 10.89 3.57 -1.17
C PRO A 33 12.41 3.34 -1.05
N LYS A 34 13.17 3.87 -2.01
CA LYS A 34 14.63 3.83 -1.95
C LYS A 34 15.12 4.63 -0.75
N ASP A 35 16.10 4.09 -0.05
CA ASP A 35 16.67 4.73 1.12
C ASP A 35 17.51 5.96 0.73
N ASP A 36 17.53 6.96 1.60
CA ASP A 36 18.27 8.20 1.47
C ASP A 36 18.97 8.52 2.80
N PRO A 37 20.26 8.17 2.93
CA PRO A 37 21.00 8.34 4.18
C PRO A 37 21.16 9.79 4.63
N SER A 38 20.90 10.78 3.76
CA SER A 38 20.99 12.20 4.12
C SER A 38 19.84 12.67 5.00
N LYS A 39 18.73 11.92 5.04
CA LYS A 39 17.52 12.28 5.76
C LYS A 39 17.41 11.55 7.09
N PRO A 40 16.69 12.12 8.07
CA PRO A 40 16.39 11.42 9.31
C PRO A 40 15.54 10.17 9.05
N VAL A 41 15.70 9.19 9.93
CA VAL A 41 14.92 7.95 9.92
C VAL A 41 13.43 8.28 10.04
N HIS A 42 12.62 7.72 9.14
CA HIS A 42 11.17 7.90 9.11
C HIS A 42 10.46 6.59 8.76
N LEU A 43 9.21 6.48 9.18
CA LEU A 43 8.37 5.32 8.84
C LEU A 43 7.90 5.43 7.39
N THR A 44 7.91 4.31 6.67
CA THR A 44 7.65 4.27 5.22
C THR A 44 6.20 3.95 4.86
N ALA A 45 5.42 3.44 5.80
CA ALA A 45 4.06 2.97 5.55
C ALA A 45 3.17 3.08 6.80
N PHE A 46 1.86 3.16 6.57
CA PHE A 46 0.83 3.21 7.60
C PHE A 46 -0.36 2.31 7.20
N VAL A 47 -1.17 1.91 8.18
CA VAL A 47 -2.38 1.11 7.95
C VAL A 47 -3.60 1.99 8.20
N GLY A 48 -4.56 1.92 7.29
CA GLY A 48 -5.85 2.61 7.44
C GLY A 48 -7.00 1.78 6.91
N PHE A 49 -8.21 2.20 7.27
CA PHE A 49 -9.46 1.55 6.93
C PHE A 49 -10.30 2.49 6.07
N LYS A 50 -10.87 1.98 4.97
CA LYS A 50 -11.73 2.79 4.10
C LYS A 50 -13.03 3.11 4.84
N ALA A 51 -13.24 4.38 5.18
CA ALA A 51 -14.43 4.84 5.86
C ALA A 51 -15.56 5.20 4.87
N GLY A 52 -15.21 5.84 3.75
CA GLY A 52 -16.21 6.28 2.78
C GLY A 52 -15.64 7.11 1.64
N MET A 53 -16.52 7.75 0.90
CA MET A 53 -16.17 8.68 -0.18
C MET A 53 -17.10 9.90 -0.13
N THR A 54 -16.55 11.05 -0.50
CA THR A 54 -17.31 12.31 -0.64
C THR A 54 -16.74 13.10 -1.82
N HIS A 55 -17.19 14.33 -2.01
CA HIS A 55 -16.59 15.29 -2.93
C HIS A 55 -16.11 16.52 -2.16
N ILE A 56 -15.08 17.18 -2.70
CA ILE A 56 -14.62 18.48 -2.22
C ILE A 56 -14.73 19.49 -3.34
N LEU A 57 -14.92 20.76 -2.97
CA LEU A 57 -14.68 21.90 -3.83
C LEU A 57 -13.28 22.43 -3.51
N ARG A 58 -12.43 22.59 -4.52
CA ARG A 58 -11.12 23.23 -4.33
C ARG A 58 -10.79 24.18 -5.46
N ASP A 59 -10.06 25.24 -5.13
CA ASP A 59 -9.42 26.10 -6.11
C ASP A 59 -8.23 25.38 -6.75
N VAL A 60 -8.17 25.40 -8.08
CA VAL A 60 -7.07 24.79 -8.83
C VAL A 60 -6.02 25.84 -9.18
N ASP A 61 -4.85 25.74 -8.56
CA ASP A 61 -3.65 26.45 -9.00
C ASP A 61 -2.76 25.52 -9.85
N LYS A 62 -2.97 25.57 -11.16
CA LYS A 62 -2.22 24.78 -12.15
C LYS A 62 -2.08 25.58 -13.45
N PRO A 63 -1.04 26.42 -13.58
CA PRO A 63 -0.77 27.18 -14.79
C PRO A 63 -0.75 26.28 -16.05
N GLY A 64 -1.35 26.77 -17.15
CA GLY A 64 -1.51 26.01 -18.40
C GLY A 64 -2.72 25.06 -18.44
N SER A 65 -3.42 24.85 -17.32
CA SER A 65 -4.68 24.12 -17.30
C SER A 65 -5.87 25.03 -17.69
N LYS A 66 -6.86 24.49 -18.43
CA LYS A 66 -8.12 25.21 -18.75
C LYS A 66 -8.95 25.58 -17.50
N VAL A 67 -8.69 24.88 -16.40
CA VAL A 67 -9.36 25.07 -15.10
C VAL A 67 -8.50 25.82 -14.08
N ASN A 68 -7.40 26.44 -14.51
CA ASN A 68 -6.58 27.25 -13.62
C ASN A 68 -7.39 28.42 -13.02
N LYS A 69 -7.25 28.67 -11.71
CA LYS A 69 -7.97 29.69 -10.95
C LYS A 69 -9.50 29.54 -11.00
N LYS A 70 -9.99 28.30 -11.09
CA LYS A 70 -11.41 27.96 -10.99
C LYS A 70 -11.63 26.93 -9.90
N GLU A 71 -12.81 26.97 -9.31
CA GLU A 71 -13.29 25.93 -8.42
C GLU A 71 -13.63 24.66 -9.21
N VAL A 72 -13.15 23.52 -8.73
CA VAL A 72 -13.45 22.21 -9.31
C VAL A 72 -13.94 21.28 -8.21
N VAL A 73 -14.98 20.50 -8.53
CA VAL A 73 -15.48 19.43 -7.66
C VAL A 73 -14.71 18.14 -7.97
N GLU A 74 -14.05 17.58 -6.96
CA GLU A 74 -13.28 16.34 -7.09
C GLU A 74 -13.77 15.29 -6.09
N ALA A 75 -13.86 14.04 -6.55
CA ALA A 75 -14.19 12.91 -5.69
C ALA A 75 -12.99 12.54 -4.80
N VAL A 76 -13.25 12.36 -3.51
CA VAL A 76 -12.25 11.98 -2.51
C VAL A 76 -12.66 10.72 -1.75
N THR A 77 -11.67 9.96 -1.29
CA THR A 77 -11.87 8.79 -0.43
C THR A 77 -11.35 9.09 0.97
N VAL A 78 -12.18 8.85 1.98
CA VAL A 78 -11.81 9.04 3.39
C VAL A 78 -11.28 7.71 3.94
N ILE A 79 -10.07 7.76 4.50
CA ILE A 79 -9.40 6.62 5.13
C ILE A 79 -9.20 6.95 6.61
N GLU A 80 -9.84 6.18 7.49
CA GLU A 80 -9.63 6.26 8.92
C GLU A 80 -8.29 5.62 9.28
N THR A 81 -7.48 6.31 10.08
CA THR A 81 -6.10 5.94 10.37
C THR A 81 -5.87 6.00 11.89
N PRO A 82 -6.36 5.00 12.65
CA PRO A 82 -6.13 4.96 14.09
C PRO A 82 -4.62 4.86 14.39
N PRO A 83 -4.15 5.41 15.54
CA PRO A 83 -2.75 5.32 15.93
C PRO A 83 -2.24 3.86 15.97
N LEU A 84 -1.03 3.65 15.45
CA LEU A 84 -0.39 2.34 15.46
C LEU A 84 0.49 2.18 16.69
N VAL A 85 0.51 0.97 17.25
CA VAL A 85 1.43 0.58 18.34
C VAL A 85 2.55 -0.27 17.75
N ILE A 86 3.80 0.17 17.94
CA ILE A 86 4.99 -0.57 17.52
C ILE A 86 5.34 -1.58 18.61
N ILE A 87 5.43 -2.86 18.24
CA ILE A 87 5.66 -3.96 19.19
C ILE A 87 7.05 -4.61 19.05
N GLY A 88 7.83 -4.23 18.03
CA GLY A 88 9.15 -4.82 17.79
C GLY A 88 9.84 -4.30 16.54
N ILE A 89 11.09 -4.73 16.36
CA ILE A 89 11.96 -4.38 15.24
C ILE A 89 12.49 -5.67 14.59
N VAL A 90 12.61 -5.68 13.27
CA VAL A 90 13.19 -6.80 12.52
C VAL A 90 14.44 -6.32 11.79
N GLY A 91 15.57 -6.96 12.04
CA GLY A 91 16.79 -6.75 11.27
C GLY A 91 16.80 -7.63 10.01
N LEU A 92 17.13 -7.03 8.86
CA LEU A 92 17.36 -7.76 7.61
C LEU A 92 18.86 -7.83 7.31
N ILE A 93 19.28 -8.94 6.71
CA ILE A 93 20.64 -9.09 6.16
C ILE A 93 20.55 -9.40 4.68
N ASP A 94 21.49 -8.88 3.91
CA ASP A 94 21.62 -9.25 2.51
C ASP A 94 22.37 -10.57 2.37
N THR A 95 21.79 -11.47 1.58
CA THR A 95 22.39 -12.75 1.24
C THR A 95 22.43 -12.90 -0.28
N PRO A 96 23.24 -13.81 -0.84
CA PRO A 96 23.26 -14.08 -2.28
C PRO A 96 21.90 -14.52 -2.87
N ARG A 97 20.94 -14.91 -2.02
CA ARG A 97 19.58 -15.30 -2.40
C ARG A 97 18.54 -14.20 -2.13
N GLY A 98 19.00 -13.00 -1.78
CA GLY A 98 18.17 -11.85 -1.40
C GLY A 98 18.12 -11.58 0.11
N PRO A 99 17.39 -10.54 0.52
CA PRO A 99 17.30 -10.13 1.91
C PRO A 99 16.58 -11.18 2.75
N ARG A 100 17.14 -11.48 3.92
CA ARG A 100 16.60 -12.44 4.88
C ARG A 100 16.43 -11.79 6.25
N ALA A 101 15.36 -12.13 6.94
CA ALA A 101 15.21 -11.77 8.35
C ALA A 101 16.31 -12.43 9.19
N PHE A 102 17.08 -11.60 9.90
CA PHE A 102 18.15 -12.04 10.79
C PHE A 102 17.59 -12.32 12.19
N LYS A 103 17.00 -11.30 12.82
CA LYS A 103 16.41 -11.42 14.15
C LYS A 103 15.27 -10.42 14.33
N THR A 104 14.29 -10.80 15.13
CA THR A 104 13.22 -9.93 15.62
C THR A 104 13.43 -9.65 17.10
N VAL A 105 13.36 -8.39 17.50
CA VAL A 105 13.39 -7.96 18.91
C VAL A 105 12.00 -7.43 19.25
N TRP A 106 11.41 -7.93 20.34
CA TRP A 106 10.07 -7.58 20.80
C TRP A 106 10.14 -6.62 21.98
N ALA A 107 9.11 -5.80 22.14
CA ALA A 107 8.89 -5.02 23.37
C ALA A 107 8.61 -5.96 24.55
N GLU A 108 8.95 -5.49 25.77
CA GLU A 108 8.72 -6.23 27.01
C GLU A 108 7.23 -6.46 27.27
N HIS A 109 6.41 -5.43 27.06
CA HIS A 109 4.97 -5.48 27.26
C HIS A 109 4.24 -5.47 25.92
N ILE A 110 3.54 -6.56 25.62
CA ILE A 110 2.75 -6.72 24.40
C ILE A 110 1.27 -6.75 24.77
N ALA A 111 0.49 -5.86 24.13
CA ALA A 111 -0.96 -5.77 24.30
C ALA A 111 -1.67 -7.08 23.90
N GLU A 112 -2.79 -7.38 24.55
CA GLU A 112 -3.57 -8.60 24.30
C GLU A 112 -4.06 -8.71 22.85
N ASP A 113 -4.46 -7.59 22.25
CA ASP A 113 -4.91 -7.55 20.85
C ASP A 113 -3.82 -7.96 19.85
N ALA A 114 -2.55 -7.69 20.16
CA ALA A 114 -1.44 -8.18 19.35
C ALA A 114 -1.23 -9.69 19.55
N LYS A 115 -1.49 -10.22 20.74
CA LYS A 115 -1.40 -11.67 21.03
C LYS A 115 -2.50 -12.46 20.32
N ARG A 116 -3.70 -11.88 20.17
CA ARG A 116 -4.82 -12.49 19.41
C ARG A 116 -4.44 -12.91 18.00
N ARG A 117 -3.45 -12.26 17.37
CA ARG A 117 -2.98 -12.66 16.04
C ARG A 117 -2.43 -14.08 15.94
N TYR A 118 -1.99 -14.68 17.04
CA TYR A 118 -1.40 -16.02 17.06
C TYR A 118 -2.45 -17.14 17.21
N TYR A 119 -3.71 -16.80 17.52
CA TYR A 119 -4.75 -17.78 17.80
C TYR A 119 -5.92 -17.64 16.82
N LYS A 120 -6.52 -18.77 16.44
CA LYS A 120 -7.76 -18.78 15.65
C LYS A 120 -8.99 -18.63 16.55
N ASN A 121 -8.94 -19.28 17.70
CA ASN A 121 -9.91 -19.18 18.78
C ASN A 121 -9.12 -18.65 19.99
N TRP A 122 -9.35 -17.39 20.34
CA TRP A 122 -8.70 -16.71 21.46
C TRP A 122 -9.35 -17.12 22.77
#